data_AF-A0A4V1PPH3-F1
#
_entry.id   AF-A0A4V1PPH3-F1
#
_cell.length_a   1.000
_cell.length_b   1.000
_cell.length_c   1.000
_cell.angle_alpha   90.00
_cell.angle_beta   90.00
_cell.angle_gamma   90.00
#
_symmetry.space_group_name_H-M   'P 1'
#
loop_
_entity.id
_entity.type
_entity.pdbx_description
1 polymer ?
#
loop_
_entity_poly.entity_id
_entity_poly.type
_entity_poly.pdbx_seq_one_letter_code
_entity_poly.pdbx_strand_id
1 'polypeptide(L)' 'MKIIKNIAQCRECKAIIQSHNHRDNYTYCECKRIAVKGGNSSILRLGHHRDIIEMSHKEY' A
#
# COMPACT_ATOMS: atom_id res chain seq x y z
N MET A 1 -17.82 2.59 1.63
CA MET A 1 -16.39 2.40 1.93
C MET A 1 -15.54 3.39 1.14
N LYS A 2 -15.04 4.42 1.81
CA LYS A 2 -14.15 5.43 1.23
C LYS A 2 -12.75 5.22 1.80
N ILE A 3 -11.76 4.98 0.95
CA ILE A 3 -10.37 4.86 1.40
C ILE A 3 -9.82 6.28 1.59
N ILE A 4 -9.44 6.62 2.83
CA ILE A 4 -8.83 7.91 3.17
C ILE A 4 -7.33 7.85 2.88
N LYS A 5 -6.69 6.74 3.26
CA LYS A 5 -5.25 6.53 3.09
C LYS A 5 -4.98 5.08 2.71
N ASN A 6 -4.32 4.87 1.58
CA ASN A 6 -3.81 3.57 1.16
C ASN A 6 -2.30 3.48 1.46
N ILE A 7 -1.95 2.97 2.63
CA ILE A 7 -0.58 2.96 3.15
C ILE A 7 -0.21 1.56 3.63
N ALA A 8 1.02 1.16 3.33
CA ALA A 8 1.64 -0.02 3.92
C ALA A 8 3.11 0.25 4.24
N GLN A 9 3.65 -0.49 5.20
CA GLN A 9 5.07 -0.47 5.52
C GLN A 9 5.70 -1.84 5.21
N CYS A 10 6.89 -1.82 4.63
CA CYS A 10 7.69 -3.03 4.42
C CYS A 10 8.34 -3.46 5.73
N ARG A 11 8.12 -4.71 6.16
CA ARG A 11 8.77 -5.25 7.36
C ARG A 11 10.28 -5.39 7.18
N GLU A 12 10.75 -5.62 5.96
CA GLU A 12 12.16 -5.87 5.64
C GLU A 12 12.96 -4.56 5.55
N CYS A 13 12.62 -3.68 4.60
CA CYS A 13 13.37 -2.43 4.40
C CYS A 13 12.82 -1.25 5.19
N LYS A 14 11.76 -1.45 6.00
CA LYS A 14 11.10 -0.42 6.84
C LYS A 14 10.47 0.75 6.08
N ALA A 15 10.63 0.83 4.75
CA ALA A 15 10.04 1.88 3.93
C ALA A 15 8.51 1.88 4.03
N ILE A 16 7.96 3.08 4.15
CA ILE A 16 6.51 3.34 4.14
C ILE A 16 6.14 3.78 2.73
N ILE A 17 5.18 3.09 2.13
CA ILE A 17 4.69 3.36 0.78
C ILE A 17 3.22 3.71 0.83
N GLN A 18 2.86 4.75 0.08
CA GLN A 18 1.50 5.23 -0.04
C GLN A 18 1.10 5.29 -1.52
N SER A 19 -0.13 4.86 -1.81
CA SER A 19 -0.73 5.16 -3.10
C SER A 19 -1.40 6.53 -3.04
N HIS A 20 -0.90 7.47 -3.85
CA HIS A 20 -1.31 8.87 -3.80
C HIS A 20 -2.42 9.24 -4.80
N ASN A 21 -2.74 8.41 -5.80
CA ASN A 21 -3.81 8.73 -6.74
C ASN A 21 -4.22 7.55 -7.62
N HIS A 22 -5.43 7.66 -8.18
CA HIS A 22 -6.17 6.75 -9.08
C HIS A 22 -5.41 6.13 -10.28
N ARG A 23 -4.14 6.47 -10.48
CA ARG A 23 -3.34 5.86 -11.55
C ARG A 23 -2.98 4.45 -11.11
N ASP A 24 -3.26 3.49 -11.98
CA ASP A 24 -3.06 2.04 -11.85
C ASP A 24 -1.60 1.59 -11.62
N ASN A 25 -0.71 2.50 -11.25
CA ASN A 25 0.70 2.22 -11.03
C ASN A 25 0.91 1.67 -9.62
N TYR A 26 1.82 0.71 -9.54
CA TYR A 26 2.29 0.16 -8.28
C TYR A 26 3.35 1.10 -7.67
N THR A 27 3.14 1.50 -6.43
CA THR A 27 4.18 2.14 -5.61
C THR A 27 4.92 1.02 -4.87
N TYR A 28 6.15 0.73 -5.27
CA TYR A 28 7.00 -0.28 -4.63
C TYR A 28 7.79 0.31 -3.47
N CYS A 29 8.09 -0.51 -2.45
CA CYS A 29 9.12 -0.16 -1.48
C CYS A 29 10.52 -0.23 -2.13
N GLU A 30 11.52 0.35 -1.47
CA GLU A 30 12.90 0.41 -1.99
C GLU A 30 13.50 -0.97 -2.29
N CYS A 31 13.24 -1.97 -1.44
CA CYS A 31 13.70 -3.35 -1.68
C CYS A 31 12.81 -4.15 -2.66
N LYS A 32 11.77 -3.52 -3.22
CA LYS A 32 10.80 -4.08 -4.18
C LYS A 32 10.05 -5.33 -3.72
N ARG A 33 10.11 -5.69 -2.43
CA ARG A 33 9.40 -6.86 -1.88
C ARG A 33 7.90 -6.67 -1.73
N ILE A 34 7.48 -5.43 -1.50
CA ILE A 34 6.07 -5.08 -1.39
C ILE A 34 5.72 -3.91 -2.28
N ALA A 35 4.45 -3.84 -2.70
CA ALA A 35 3.90 -2.70 -3.40
C ALA A 35 2.46 -2.42 -2.98
N VAL A 36 2.08 -1.15 -3.05
CA VAL A 36 0.69 -0.71 -2.90
C VAL A 36 0.16 -0.22 -4.25
N LYS A 37 -1.09 -0.58 -4.55
CA LYS A 37 -1.83 -0.06 -5.70
C LYS A 37 -3.28 0.23 -5.29
N GLY A 38 -3.93 1.09 -6.05
CA GLY A 38 -5.32 1.48 -5.85
C GLY A 38 -5.43 2.83 -5.15
N GLY A 39 -6.42 3.62 -5.53
CA GLY A 39 -6.67 4.94 -4.96
C GLY A 39 -7.77 4.90 -3.90
N ASN A 40 -8.85 5.63 -4.17
CA ASN A 40 -9.95 5.82 -3.21
C ASN A 40 -10.99 4.70 -3.23
N SER A 41 -10.93 3.81 -4.23
CA SER A 41 -11.96 2.78 -4.51
C SER A 41 -11.52 1.35 -4.20
N SER A 42 -10.22 1.08 -4.11
CA SER A 42 -9.69 -0.26 -3.82
C SER A 42 -8.29 -0.22 -3.18
N ILE A 43 -7.99 -1.23 -2.36
CA ILE A 43 -6.66 -1.45 -1.79
C ILE A 43 -6.11 -2.74 -2.37
N LEU A 44 -5.00 -2.64 -3.10
CA LEU A 44 -4.25 -3.77 -3.61
C LEU A 44 -2.86 -3.80 -2.98
N ARG A 45 -2.40 -5.01 -2.67
CA ARG A 45 -1.09 -5.32 -2.12
C ARG A 45 -0.40 -6.33 -3.02
N LEU A 46 0.85 -6.07 -3.38
CA LEU A 46 1.75 -7.08 -3.91
C LEU A 46 2.83 -7.37 -2.87
N GLY A 47 3.25 -8.63 -2.80
CA GLY A 47 4.28 -9.10 -1.86
C GLY A 47 3.77 -10.19 -0.92
N HIS A 48 4.70 -10.77 -0.15
CA HIS A 48 4.35 -11.78 0.83
C HIS A 48 3.66 -11.14 2.04
N HIS A 49 2.58 -11.74 2.55
CA HIS A 49 1.79 -11.14 3.65
C HIS A 49 2.65 -10.82 4.89
N ARG A 50 3.68 -11.62 5.15
CA ARG A 50 4.59 -11.50 6.30
C ARG A 50 5.48 -10.26 6.23
N ASP A 51 5.69 -9.74 5.01
CA ASP A 51 6.55 -8.60 4.72
C ASP A 51 5.75 -7.29 4.71
N ILE A 52 4.41 -7.35 4.83
CA ILE A 52 3.50 -6.21 4.75
C ILE A 52 2.97 -5.89 6.15
N ILE A 53 3.11 -4.64 6.56
CA ILE A 53 2.44 -4.06 7.71
C ILE A 53 1.35 -3.14 7.16
N GLU A 54 0.08 -3.50 7.39
CA GLU A 54 -1.07 -2.74 6.89
C GLU A 54 -1.29 -1.48 7.72
N MET A 55 -1.36 -0.32 7.06
CA MET A 55 -1.50 1.00 7.71
C MET A 55 -2.58 1.87 7.06
N SER A 56 -3.50 1.27 6.30
CA SER A 56 -4.54 2.02 5.60
C SER A 56 -5.66 2.49 6.52
N HIS A 57 -6.22 3.65 6.22
CA HIS A 57 -7.39 4.20 6.92
C HIS A 57 -8.59 4.26 5.97
N LYS A 58 -9.74 3.75 6.42
CA LYS A 58 -11.00 3.66 5.66
C LYS A 58 -12.16 4.13 6.52
N GLU A 59 -13.07 4.89 5.93
CA GLU A 59 -14.39 5.22 6.50
C GLU A 59 -15.44 4.24 5.97
N TYR A 60 -16.32 3.79 6.88
CA TYR A 60 -17.43 2.88 6.60
C TYR A 60 -18.67 3.66 6.19
#